data_AF-A0A818EU92-F1
#
_entry.id   AF-A0A818EU92-F1
#
_cell.length_a   1.000
_cell.length_b   1.000
_cell.length_c   1.000
_cell.angle_alpha   90.00
_cell.angle_beta   90.00
_cell.angle_gamma   90.00
#
_symmetry.space_group_name_H-M   'P 1'
#
loop_
_entity.id
_entity.type
_entity.pdbx_description
1 polymer ?
#
loop_
_entity_poly.entity_id
_entity_poly.type
_entity_poly.pdbx_seq_one_letter_code
_entity_poly.pdbx_strand_id
1 'polypeptide(L)'
;MFEDLIGIGNAFPSVIFSHVTFLQVNDKAPFEHEFFQQIAWSFPFLKQLNVLNINRQSSILTILNSNDNLLYSIVKYPYLMSLYLTHAHIDNVE
;
A
#
# COMPACT_ATOMS: atom_id res chain seq x y z
N MET A 1 20.19 5.50 12.32
CA MET A 1 19.33 5.86 11.19
C MET A 1 18.58 4.59 10.83
N PHE A 2 17.25 4.58 10.88
CA PHE A 2 16.46 3.37 10.62
C PHE A 2 16.13 3.31 9.13
N GLU A 3 16.78 2.40 8.41
CA GLU A 3 16.57 2.19 6.97
C GLU A 3 15.38 1.25 6.71
N ASP A 4 15.02 0.45 7.71
CA ASP A 4 14.00 -0.58 7.64
C ASP A 4 12.88 -0.30 8.64
N LEU A 5 11.64 -0.42 8.17
CA LEU A 5 10.44 -0.38 9.01
C LEU A 5 9.60 -1.63 8.77
N ILE A 6 9.49 -2.48 9.78
CA ILE A 6 8.96 -3.84 9.65
C ILE A 6 7.81 -4.07 10.64
N GLY A 7 6.78 -4.80 10.20
CA GLY A 7 5.73 -5.31 11.09
C GLY A 7 4.73 -4.25 11.53
N ILE A 8 4.64 -3.16 10.77
CA ILE A 8 3.62 -2.14 11.00
C ILE A 8 2.28 -2.59 10.40
N GLY A 9 1.18 -2.17 11.00
CA GLY A 9 -0.17 -2.33 10.43
C GLY A 9 -0.52 -1.19 9.45
N ASN A 10 -1.77 -1.13 9.01
CA ASN A 10 -2.29 -0.12 8.08
C ASN A 10 -2.53 1.26 8.70
N ALA A 11 -2.37 1.42 10.01
CA ALA A 11 -2.51 2.70 10.69
C ALA A 11 -1.22 3.51 10.58
N PHE A 12 -1.11 4.32 9.53
CA PHE A 12 0.03 5.21 9.35
C PHE A 12 -0.16 6.53 10.10
N PRO A 13 0.80 6.96 10.93
CA PRO A 13 0.82 8.34 11.40
C PRO A 13 1.09 9.27 10.20
N SER A 14 0.57 10.49 10.24
CA SER A 14 0.83 11.53 9.21
C SER A 14 2.26 12.09 9.31
N VAL A 15 3.25 11.20 9.26
CA VAL A 15 4.67 11.47 9.44
C VAL A 15 5.42 11.02 8.20
N ILE A 16 6.39 11.82 7.76
CA ILE A 16 7.26 11.50 6.63
C ILE A 16 8.50 10.78 7.15
N PHE A 17 8.68 9.54 6.71
CA PHE A 17 9.83 8.68 6.98
C PHE A 17 10.83 8.77 5.83
N SER A 18 11.55 9.89 5.73
CA SER A 18 12.49 10.16 4.63
C SER A 18 13.74 9.28 4.60
N HIS A 19 13.99 8.47 5.64
CA HIS A 19 15.17 7.60 5.71
C HIS A 19 14.84 6.12 5.50
N VAL A 20 13.55 5.77 5.50
CA VAL A 20 13.11 4.40 5.34
C VAL A 20 13.14 4.04 3.86
N THR A 21 13.88 2.99 3.53
CA THR A 21 14.01 2.47 2.16
C THR A 21 13.43 1.07 2.00
N PHE A 22 13.21 0.36 3.11
CA PHE A 22 12.48 -0.91 3.17
C PHE A 22 11.27 -0.78 4.09
N LEU A 23 10.09 -1.15 3.58
CA LEU A 23 8.84 -1.18 4.33
C LEU A 23 8.21 -2.56 4.25
N GLN A 24 7.90 -3.14 5.40
CA GLN A 24 7.06 -4.32 5.50
C GLN A 24 5.81 -4.04 6.33
N VAL A 25 4.65 -4.12 5.68
CA VAL A 25 3.33 -3.97 6.29
C VAL A 25 2.68 -5.34 6.43
N ASN A 26 2.20 -5.65 7.64
CA ASN A 26 1.47 -6.86 7.93
C ASN A 26 0.11 -6.49 8.49
N ASP A 27 -0.96 -6.79 7.76
CA ASP A 27 -2.31 -6.52 8.25
C ASP A 27 -3.24 -7.73 8.07
N LYS A 28 -4.28 -7.76 8.91
CA LYS A 28 -5.40 -8.70 8.85
C LYS A 28 -6.57 -8.11 8.04
N ALA A 29 -6.61 -6.79 7.85
CA ALA A 29 -7.68 -6.11 7.12
C ALA A 29 -7.38 -6.01 5.61
N PRO A 30 -8.42 -5.97 4.75
CA PRO A 30 -8.32 -5.50 3.38
C PRO A 30 -7.59 -4.15 3.29
N PHE A 31 -6.69 -3.98 2.32
CA PHE A 31 -6.12 -2.66 2.03
C PHE A 31 -7.10 -1.86 1.16
N GLU A 32 -7.47 -0.67 1.61
CA GLU A 32 -8.26 0.29 0.84
C GLU A 32 -7.39 1.01 -0.21
N HIS A 33 -7.99 1.61 -1.22
CA HIS A 33 -7.24 2.30 -2.29
C HIS A 33 -6.31 3.40 -1.73
N GLU A 34 -6.71 4.08 -0.66
CA GLU A 34 -5.93 5.15 -0.03
C GLU A 34 -4.66 4.64 0.66
N PHE A 35 -4.58 3.34 0.99
CA PHE A 35 -3.45 2.74 1.69
C PHE A 35 -2.13 2.96 0.93
N PHE A 36 -2.09 2.65 -0.35
CA PHE A 36 -0.89 2.82 -1.17
C PHE A 36 -0.55 4.31 -1.35
N GLN A 37 -1.55 5.18 -1.42
CA GLN A 37 -1.32 6.62 -1.49
C GLN A 37 -0.64 7.15 -0.21
N GLN A 38 -1.11 6.69 0.96
CA GLN A 38 -0.50 7.05 2.24
C GLN A 38 0.94 6.55 2.35
N ILE A 39 1.25 5.35 1.84
CA ILE A 39 2.63 4.85 1.79
C ILE A 39 3.47 5.75 0.89
N ALA A 40 3.02 6.08 -0.32
CA ALA A 40 3.77 6.92 -1.24
C ALA A 40 4.10 8.30 -0.65
N TRP A 41 3.19 8.88 0.12
CA TRP A 41 3.41 10.16 0.82
C TRP A 41 4.34 10.04 2.03
N SER A 42 4.19 8.97 2.80
CA SER A 42 4.94 8.79 4.05
C SER A 42 6.37 8.28 3.79
N PHE A 43 6.61 7.58 2.69
CA PHE A 43 7.90 6.94 2.38
C PHE A 43 8.43 7.37 1.00
N PRO A 44 8.86 8.64 0.84
CA PRO A 44 9.21 9.20 -0.47
C PRO A 44 10.43 8.54 -1.12
N PHE A 45 11.28 7.83 -0.38
CA PHE A 45 12.49 7.16 -0.87
C PHE A 45 12.41 5.64 -0.77
N LEU A 46 11.19 5.09 -0.71
CA LEU A 46 10.97 3.67 -0.60
C LEU A 46 11.52 2.91 -1.81
N LYS A 47 12.37 1.92 -1.55
CA LYS A 47 12.97 1.04 -2.56
C LYS A 47 12.34 -0.33 -2.58
N GLN A 48 11.88 -0.81 -1.43
CA GLN A 48 11.30 -2.14 -1.27
C GLN A 48 10.03 -2.05 -0.44
N LEU A 49 8.93 -2.58 -0.99
CA LEU A 49 7.64 -2.62 -0.32
C LEU A 49 7.15 -4.07 -0.25
N ASN A 50 7.01 -4.57 0.97
CA ASN A 50 6.43 -5.87 1.26
C ASN A 50 5.09 -5.68 1.95
N VAL A 51 4.01 -6.13 1.32
CA VAL A 51 2.66 -6.07 1.88
C VAL A 51 2.16 -7.49 2.06
N LEU A 52 1.95 -7.87 3.33
CA LEU A 52 1.43 -9.15 3.71
C LEU A 52 -0.01 -8.99 4.21
N ASN A 53 -0.98 -9.43 3.41
CA ASN A 53 -2.34 -9.62 3.92
C ASN A 53 -2.49 -11.04 4.47
N ILE A 54 -2.87 -11.15 5.74
CA ILE A 54 -3.08 -12.43 6.41
C ILE A 54 -4.42 -13.05 5.97
N ASN A 55 -5.41 -12.22 5.62
CA ASN A 55 -6.69 -12.65 5.11
C ASN A 55 -6.77 -12.39 3.61
N ARG A 56 -7.27 -13.36 2.83
CA ARG A 56 -7.63 -13.09 1.44
C ARG A 56 -8.72 -12.02 1.42
N GLN A 57 -8.53 -10.96 0.65
CA GLN A 57 -9.63 -10.05 0.33
C GLN A 57 -10.73 -10.88 -0.33
N SER A 58 -11.81 -11.17 0.41
CA SER A 58 -13.05 -11.64 -0.20
C SER A 58 -13.46 -10.55 -1.16
N SER A 59 -13.61 -10.89 -2.44
CA SER A 59 -14.03 -9.99 -3.52
C SER A 59 -15.21 -9.13 -3.07
N ILE A 60 -14.94 -7.96 -2.51
CA ILE A 60 -15.95 -6.93 -2.36
C ILE A 60 -16.05 -6.38 -3.77
N LEU A 61 -16.93 -7.01 -4.54
CA LEU A 61 -17.70 -6.31 -5.57
C LEU A 61 -18.38 -5.15 -4.85
N THR A 62 -17.66 -4.05 -4.66
CA THR A 62 -18.25 -2.79 -4.23
C THR A 62 -19.07 -2.33 -5.42
N ILE A 63 -20.29 -2.87 -5.47
CA ILE A 63 -21.49 -2.34 -6.10
C ILE A 63 -21.15 -1.35 -7.22
N LEU A 64 -21.09 -1.88 -8.44
CA LEU A 64 -21.11 -1.14 -9.72
C LEU A 64 -22.44 -0.36 -9.91
N ASN A 65 -22.89 0.41 -8.91
CA ASN A 65 -24.10 1.25 -8.98
C ASN A 65 -23.85 2.64 -8.41
N SER A 66 -22.77 3.32 -8.79
CA SER A 66 -22.68 4.76 -8.58
C SER A 66 -22.01 5.40 -9.78
N ASN A 67 -22.82 6.17 -10.51
CA ASN A 67 -22.50 6.95 -11.69
C ASN A 67 -21.53 8.10 -11.38
N ASP A 68 -20.32 7.82 -10.89
CA ASP A 68 -19.30 8.83 -10.80
C ASP A 68 -17.96 8.24 -11.20
N ASN A 69 -17.23 8.99 -12.03
CA ASN A 69 -15.88 8.72 -12.46
C ASN A 69 -14.97 8.48 -11.24
N LEU A 70 -14.88 7.23 -10.77
CA LEU A 70 -13.80 6.78 -9.90
C LEU A 70 -12.52 6.84 -10.75
N LEU A 71 -11.94 8.03 -10.78
CA LEU A 71 -10.58 8.27 -11.24
C LEU A 71 -9.67 7.45 -10.34
N TYR A 72 -9.42 6.19 -10.71
CA TYR A 72 -8.34 5.40 -10.16
C TYR A 72 -7.07 6.24 -10.29
N SER A 73 -6.62 6.81 -9.18
CA SER A 73 -5.44 7.67 -9.20
C SER A 73 -4.22 6.75 -9.16
N ILE A 74 -3.44 6.78 -10.23
CA ILE A 74 -2.21 5.99 -10.31
C ILE A 74 -1.24 6.54 -9.26
N VAL A 75 -0.94 5.73 -8.25
CA VAL A 75 0.06 6.05 -7.22
C VAL A 75 1.45 5.71 -7.78
N LYS A 76 2.34 6.70 -7.81
CA LYS A 76 3.70 6.54 -8.31
C LYS A 76 4.68 6.37 -7.16
N TYR A 77 5.53 5.35 -7.26
CA TYR A 77 6.67 5.16 -6.37
C TYR A 77 7.98 5.32 -7.17
N PRO A 78 8.57 6.52 -7.21
CA PRO A 78 9.66 6.84 -8.14
C PRO A 78 10.96 6.05 -7.89
N TYR A 79 11.16 5.53 -6.68
CA TYR A 79 12.37 4.80 -6.29
C TYR A 79 12.12 3.31 -6.00
N LEU A 80 10.89 2.82 -6.20
CA LEU A 80 10.55 1.44 -5.88
C LEU A 80 11.22 0.51 -6.89
N MET A 81 12.05 -0.39 -6.37
CA MET A 81 12.79 -1.40 -7.13
C MET A 81 12.20 -2.80 -6.91
N SER A 82 11.53 -3.02 -5.78
CA SER A 82 10.94 -4.32 -5.44
C SER A 82 9.59 -4.14 -4.78
N LEU A 83 8.60 -4.88 -5.28
CA LEU A 83 7.25 -4.95 -4.75
C LEU A 83 6.91 -6.41 -4.49
N TYR A 84 6.56 -6.73 -3.25
CA TYR A 84 6.06 -8.04 -2.87
C TYR A 84 4.67 -7.90 -2.25
N LEU A 85 3.66 -8.37 -2.98
CA LEU A 85 2.28 -8.40 -2.52
C LEU A 85 1.86 -9.85 -2.31
N THR A 86 1.42 -10.19 -1.10
CA THR A 86 0.79 -11.49 -0.84
C THR A 86 -0.68 -11.30 -0.52
N HIS A 87 -1.52 -12.12 -1.18
CA HIS A 87 -2.98 -12.09 -1.04
C HIS A 87 -3.64 -10.74 -1.39
N ALA A 88 -2.96 -9.88 -2.17
CA ALA A 88 -3.55 -8.69 -2.78
C ALA A 88 -4.39 -9.05 -4.01
N HIS A 89 -5.44 -8.28 -4.29
CA HIS A 89 -6.24 -8.42 -5.51
C HIS A 89 -5.41 -8.07 -6.76
N ILE A 90 -5.68 -8.73 -7.89
CA ILE A 90 -4.93 -8.57 -9.14
C ILE A 90 -5.04 -7.14 -9.71
N ASP A 91 -6.12 -6.44 -9.40
CA ASP A 91 -6.40 -5.07 -9.87
C ASP A 91 -5.53 -3.99 -9.18
N ASN A 92 -4.73 -4.36 -8.18
CA ASN A 92 -3.92 -3.41 -7.41
C ASN A 92 -2.54 -3.11 -8.04
N VAL A 93 -2.20 -3.71 -9.18
CA VAL A 93 -0.89 -3.57 -9.83
C VAL A 93 -1.04 -3.40 -11.33
N GLU A 94 -0.64 -2.23 -11.84
CA GLU A 94 -0.37 -1.94 -13.26
C GLU A 94 1.05 -1.39 -13.43
#